data_AF-A0A317DJP4-F1
#
_entry.id   AF-A0A317DJP4-F1
#
_cell.length_a   1.000
_cell.length_b   1.000
_cell.length_c   1.000
_cell.angle_alpha   90.00
_cell.angle_beta   90.00
_cell.angle_gamma   90.00
#
_symmetry.space_group_name_H-M   'P 1'
#
loop_
_entity.id
_entity.type
_entity.pdbx_description
1 polymer ?
#
loop_
_entity_poly.entity_id
_entity_poly.type
_entity_poly.pdbx_seq_one_letter_code
_entity_poly.pdbx_strand_id
1 'polypeptide(L)'
;MPEPLTPDATGQPILSTARVEDVFAATEEVRAADFPNVPAQLLADVLAAERDNLDNRTAAARAVGRVVDGYLISAPMPTFGSTGEPAQEGDSA
;
A
#
# COMPACT_ATOMS: atom_id res chain seq x y z
N MET A 1 25.76 36.26 -20.44
CA MET A 1 25.67 36.36 -18.97
C MET A 1 24.56 35.40 -18.55
N PRO A 2 24.86 34.26 -17.92
CA PRO A 2 23.82 33.36 -17.42
C PRO A 2 23.20 33.98 -16.15
N GLU A 3 21.87 33.98 -16.09
CA GLU A 3 21.08 34.50 -14.97
C GLU A 3 21.30 33.67 -13.69
N PRO A 4 21.32 34.30 -12.49
CA PRO A 4 21.59 33.59 -11.25
C PRO A 4 20.37 32.78 -10.80
N LEU A 5 20.60 31.48 -10.54
CA LEU A 5 19.73 30.65 -9.72
C LEU A 5 19.60 31.30 -8.34
N THR A 6 18.41 31.77 -7.97
CA THR A 6 18.11 32.16 -6.59
C THR A 6 17.79 30.91 -5.78
N PRO A 7 18.64 30.49 -4.81
CA PRO A 7 18.26 29.48 -3.84
C PRO A 7 17.31 30.11 -2.80
N ASP A 8 16.11 29.55 -2.64
CA ASP A 8 15.29 29.84 -1.46
C ASP A 8 15.82 29.04 -0.26
N ALA A 9 15.93 29.72 0.87
CA ALA A 9 16.83 29.42 1.99
C ALA A 9 16.39 28.25 2.90
N THR A 10 15.81 27.17 2.37
CA THR A 10 15.45 26.01 3.22
C THR A 10 15.74 24.65 2.61
N GLY A 11 16.15 24.52 1.35
CA GLY A 11 16.58 23.23 0.78
C GLY A 11 15.53 22.11 0.89
N GLN A 12 14.26 22.45 1.15
CA GLN A 12 13.18 21.50 1.13
C GLN A 12 12.71 21.38 -0.32
N PRO A 13 12.57 20.16 -0.87
CA PRO A 13 11.86 20.01 -2.12
C PRO A 13 10.48 20.64 -1.90
N ILE A 14 10.16 21.65 -2.71
CA ILE A 14 8.77 21.97 -3.00
C ILE A 14 8.20 20.68 -3.57
N LEU A 15 7.63 19.85 -2.70
CA LEU A 15 6.73 18.79 -3.08
C LEU A 15 5.54 19.52 -3.71
N SER A 16 5.68 19.86 -5.00
CA SER A 16 4.55 20.19 -5.87
C SER A 16 3.46 19.24 -5.46
N THR A 17 2.35 19.76 -4.94
CA THR A 17 1.20 19.00 -4.44
C THR A 17 1.04 17.76 -5.30
N ALA A 18 1.52 16.62 -4.80
CA ALA A 18 1.53 15.40 -5.59
C ALA A 18 0.08 15.15 -5.95
N ARG A 19 -0.21 15.04 -7.25
CA ARG A 19 -1.59 14.83 -7.65
C ARG A 19 -2.01 13.46 -7.12
N VAL A 20 -3.29 13.31 -6.83
CA VAL A 20 -3.82 12.03 -6.31
C VAL A 20 -3.48 10.89 -7.26
N GLU A 21 -3.45 11.18 -8.57
CA GLU A 21 -3.04 10.27 -9.63
C GLU A 21 -1.56 9.85 -9.51
N ASP A 22 -0.66 10.77 -9.14
CA ASP A 22 0.77 10.48 -8.97
C ASP A 22 1.00 9.57 -7.75
N VAL A 23 0.28 9.83 -6.66
CA VAL A 23 0.33 8.99 -5.44
C VAL A 23 -0.24 7.60 -5.72
N PHE A 24 -1.34 7.51 -6.48
CA PHE A 24 -1.91 6.23 -6.89
C PHE A 24 -0.94 5.43 -7.76
N ALA A 25 -0.34 6.08 -8.77
CA ALA A 25 0.64 5.43 -9.64
C ALA A 25 1.85 4.90 -8.85
N ALA A 26 2.41 5.70 -7.95
CA ALA A 26 3.52 5.28 -7.10
C ALA A 26 3.13 4.12 -6.15
N THR A 27 1.91 4.16 -5.60
CA THR A 27 1.40 3.09 -4.72
C THR A 27 1.19 1.79 -5.50
N GLU A 28 0.71 1.88 -6.73
CA GLU A 28 0.53 0.72 -7.61
C GLU A 28 1.87 0.12 -8.05
N GLU A 29 2.88 0.96 -8.29
CA GLU A 29 4.24 0.52 -8.60
C GLU A 29 4.86 -0.26 -7.42
N VAL A 30 4.73 0.26 -6.19
CA VAL A 30 5.19 -0.44 -4.97
C VAL A 30 4.41 -1.73 -4.75
N ARG A 31 3.09 -1.73 -4.96
CA ARG A 31 2.28 -2.95 -4.86
C ARG A 31 2.76 -4.00 -5.86
N ALA A 32 2.97 -3.63 -7.11
CA ALA A 32 3.41 -4.56 -8.14
C ALA A 32 4.80 -5.15 -7.85
N ALA A 33 5.71 -4.36 -7.26
CA ALA A 33 7.06 -4.78 -6.93
C ALA A 33 7.14 -5.64 -5.65
N ASP A 34 6.55 -5.16 -4.56
CA ASP A 34 6.77 -5.74 -3.21
C ASP A 34 5.60 -6.59 -2.72
N PHE A 35 4.39 -6.35 -3.25
CA PHE A 35 3.16 -6.98 -2.78
C PHE A 35 2.30 -7.54 -3.94
N PRO A 36 2.83 -8.45 -4.78
CA PRO A 36 2.12 -8.95 -5.96
C PRO A 36 0.81 -9.70 -5.61
N ASN A 37 0.69 -10.17 -4.37
CA ASN A 37 -0.51 -10.84 -3.86
C ASN A 37 -1.66 -9.86 -3.58
N VAL A 38 -1.37 -8.57 -3.40
CA VAL A 38 -2.41 -7.56 -3.20
C VAL A 38 -2.98 -7.21 -4.58
N PRO A 39 -4.31 -7.28 -4.78
CA PRO A 39 -4.91 -6.97 -6.07
C PRO A 39 -4.94 -5.45 -6.30
N ALA A 40 -4.63 -5.03 -7.53
CA ALA A 40 -4.72 -3.63 -7.94
C ALA A 40 -6.13 -3.03 -7.73
N GLN A 41 -7.17 -3.88 -7.85
CA GLN A 41 -8.55 -3.49 -7.61
C GLN A 41 -8.78 -3.00 -6.18
N LEU A 42 -8.07 -3.55 -5.19
CA LEU A 42 -8.19 -3.10 -3.80
C LEU A 42 -7.76 -1.64 -3.64
N LEU A 43 -6.69 -1.22 -4.30
CA LEU A 43 -6.23 0.17 -4.26
C LEU A 43 -7.25 1.11 -4.93
N ALA A 44 -7.86 0.68 -6.03
CA ALA A 44 -8.91 1.44 -6.69
C ALA A 44 -10.15 1.60 -5.79
N ASP A 45 -10.55 0.54 -5.09
CA ASP A 45 -11.70 0.55 -4.18
C ASP A 45 -11.43 1.41 -2.92
N VAL A 46 -10.20 1.38 -2.40
CA VAL A 46 -9.76 2.27 -1.31
C VAL A 46 -9.81 3.73 -1.76
N LEU A 47 -9.30 4.05 -2.95
CA LEU A 47 -9.34 5.41 -3.48
C LEU A 47 -10.77 5.88 -3.73
N ALA A 48 -11.66 5.01 -4.22
CA ALA A 48 -13.07 5.31 -4.38
C ALA A 48 -13.73 5.60 -3.02
N ALA A 49 -13.46 4.79 -2.00
CA ALA A 49 -13.98 5.00 -0.65
C ALA A 49 -13.51 6.33 -0.03
N GLU A 50 -12.28 6.77 -0.31
CA GLU A 50 -11.80 8.09 0.11
C GLU A 50 -12.44 9.23 -0.69
N ARG A 51 -12.60 9.08 -2.01
CA ARG A 51 -13.25 10.07 -2.87
C ARG A 51 -14.72 10.27 -2.56
N ASP A 52 -15.42 9.21 -2.20
CA ASP A 52 -16.84 9.27 -1.83
C ASP A 52 -17.06 9.95 -0.47
N ASN A 53 -16.00 10.11 0.33
CA ASN A 53 -16.04 10.64 1.68
C ASN A 53 -15.05 11.79 1.91
N LEU A 54 -14.75 12.58 0.87
CA LEU A 54 -13.78 13.69 0.94
C LEU A 54 -14.06 14.66 2.09
N ASP A 55 -15.34 14.91 2.38
CA ASP A 55 -15.78 15.84 3.43
C ASP A 55 -15.81 15.21 4.83
N ASN A 56 -15.69 13.89 4.95
CA ASN A 56 -15.78 13.15 6.21
C ASN A 56 -14.72 12.07 6.32
N ARG A 57 -13.56 12.48 6.84
CA ARG A 57 -12.41 11.59 7.08
C ARG A 57 -12.73 10.36 7.93
N THR A 58 -13.67 10.46 8.88
CA THR A 58 -14.03 9.33 9.73
C THR A 58 -14.86 8.31 8.96
N ALA A 59 -15.75 8.78 8.09
CA ALA A 59 -16.53 7.91 7.20
C ALA A 59 -15.61 7.26 6.15
N ALA A 60 -14.67 8.02 5.57
CA ALA A 60 -13.65 7.51 4.66
C ALA A 60 -12.85 6.36 5.30
N ALA A 61 -12.31 6.57 6.51
CA ALA A 61 -11.53 5.54 7.22
C ALA A 61 -12.34 4.26 7.48
N ARG A 62 -13.63 4.39 7.83
CA ARG A 62 -14.52 3.23 8.02
C ARG A 62 -14.84 2.51 6.71
N ALA A 63 -15.01 3.25 5.61
CA ALA A 63 -15.27 2.69 4.29
C ALA A 63 -14.03 1.93 3.78
N VAL A 64 -12.85 2.54 3.88
CA VAL A 64 -11.56 1.90 3.59
C VAL A 64 -11.37 0.65 4.45
N GLY A 65 -11.63 0.73 5.76
CA GLY A 65 -11.55 -0.43 6.66
C GLY A 65 -12.45 -1.60 6.20
N ARG A 66 -13.68 -1.31 5.76
CA ARG A 66 -14.59 -2.35 5.24
C ARG A 66 -14.10 -2.98 3.94
N VAL A 67 -13.49 -2.18 3.05
CA VAL A 67 -12.89 -2.66 1.80
C VAL A 67 -11.72 -3.61 2.10
N VAL A 68 -10.84 -3.21 3.02
CA VAL A 68 -9.68 -4.03 3.44
C VAL A 68 -10.13 -5.29 4.18
N ASP A 69 -11.07 -5.19 5.13
CA ASP A 69 -11.60 -6.35 5.86
C ASP A 69 -12.28 -7.34 4.92
N GLY A 70 -13.06 -6.84 3.95
CA GLY A 70 -13.69 -7.68 2.92
C GLY A 70 -12.65 -8.45 2.10
N TYR A 71 -11.53 -7.79 1.77
CA TYR A 71 -10.40 -8.45 1.12
C TYR A 71 -9.75 -9.50 2.03
N LEU A 72 -9.46 -9.20 3.30
CA LEU A 72 -8.82 -10.15 4.21
C LEU A 72 -9.70 -11.37 4.53
N ILE A 73 -11.02 -11.20 4.56
CA ILE A 73 -11.99 -12.29 4.76
C ILE A 73 -12.11 -13.14 3.48
N SER A 74 -12.05 -12.51 2.31
CA SER A 74 -12.17 -13.19 1.02
C SER A 74 -10.84 -13.73 0.47
N ALA A 75 -9.70 -13.24 0.96
CA ALA A 75 -8.40 -13.71 0.55
C ALA A 75 -8.22 -15.14 1.07
N PRO A 76 -7.84 -16.11 0.21
CA PRO A 76 -7.43 -17.41 0.70
C PRO A 76 -6.28 -17.15 1.68
N MET A 77 -6.41 -17.65 2.93
CA MET A 77 -5.36 -17.52 3.93
C MET A 77 -4.02 -17.84 3.27
N PRO A 78 -2.98 -16.99 3.41
CA PRO A 78 -1.64 -17.43 3.06
C PRO A 78 -1.41 -18.67 3.91
N THR A 79 -1.38 -19.83 3.26
CA THR A 79 -0.86 -21.04 3.87
C THR A 79 0.61 -20.74 4.12
N PHE A 80 0.91 -20.13 5.27
CA PHE A 80 2.22 -20.23 5.89
C PHE A 80 2.43 -21.73 5.97
N GLY A 81 3.24 -22.26 5.07
CA GLY A 81 3.51 -23.68 5.03
C GLY A 81 3.85 -24.10 6.44
N SER A 82 3.10 -25.06 6.97
CA SER A 82 3.64 -25.98 7.95
C SER A 82 4.89 -26.55 7.31
N THR A 83 6.04 -25.92 7.55
CA THR A 83 7.33 -26.54 7.38
C THR A 83 7.24 -27.78 8.23
N GLY A 84 7.05 -28.92 7.56
CA GLY A 84 7.00 -30.21 8.20
C GLY A 84 8.22 -30.34 9.10
N GLU A 85 7.97 -30.67 10.35
CA GLU A 85 8.97 -31.32 11.18
C GLU A 85 9.62 -32.44 10.34
N PRO A 86 10.94 -32.41 10.08
CA PRO A 86 11.61 -33.65 9.76
C PRO A 86 11.59 -34.46 11.06
N ALA A 87 10.84 -35.56 11.05
CA ALA A 87 10.99 -36.63 12.02
C ALA A 87 12.47 -37.05 12.02
N GLN A 88 13.24 -36.54 12.99
CA GLN A 88 14.58 -37.02 13.26
C GLN A 88 14.45 -38.22 14.22
N GLU A 89 13.96 -39.32 13.64
CA GLU A 89 14.11 -40.65 14.19
C GLU A 89 15.56 -41.08 13.93
N GLY A 90 16.30 -41.31 15.01
CA GLY A 90 17.72 -41.63 14.94
C GLY A 90 18.37 -41.63 16.32
N ASP A 91 17.71 -42.33 17.24
CA ASP A 91 18.22 -42.67 18.57
C ASP A 91 19.63 -43.26 18.46
N SER A 92 20.54 -42.65 19.21
CA SER A 92 21.92 -43.10 19.38
C SER A 92 22.01 -43.86 20.70
N ALA A 93 22.24 -45.17 20.68
CA ALA A 93 22.99 -45.95 21.68
C ALA A 93 23.08 -47.43 21.28
#